data_AF-A0A945C6W5-F1
#
_entry.id   AF-A0A945C6W5-F1
#
_cell.length_a   1.000
_cell.length_b   1.000
_cell.length_c   1.000
_cell.angle_alpha   90.00
_cell.angle_beta   90.00
_cell.angle_gamma   90.00
#
_symmetry.space_group_name_H-M   'P 1'
#
loop_
_entity.id
_entity.type
_entity.pdbx_description
1 polymer ?
#
loop_
_entity_poly.entity_id
_entity_poly.type
_entity_poly.pdbx_seq_one_letter_code
_entity_poly.pdbx_strand_id
1 'polypeptide(L)'
;MSKIELLTYTKRALSRNYSFEQISSILSQQGWKIEEIKQAVIEAQESNQMELTKPLIAPKAPDKSKPLIPVEHLSASRILLYLGGLIVVLAGAIFIGINWSQWNPLMRILAIFSPMFICYLVGIKIFFSKEDEAIRNVFLTVGSLLFPFFLLITFKELQIFDKPFNDAFNFTVYLFSFALYLIQSLLFRFPVFAILYQIMGFFTYYFFLKMIGIESIFIKNTMAWLLLIPGTAYLFLTSIPNDLIQKKSFNIIGTLIIVFSFLRLFSNIDGKESAIWILFLFGVIYSILGLISHYGPYKKYSLTPHLIGSSVIALSLINFLALTYKSNKEHLIWVILLFGILYFIWGMFLEFKKLKKISQAPYIIGAATIFLFLLRLGLDGTLLKTFSTNELQASREIIGWSNFIIGMVYLLIAYILEKIRHVEITTATKFAFLFNIFGPLWILTSLLYLGLDGNKIFYESLLLLASLAFIFISIPRSKKSFLLFGTVFLVTYIFMIGGEYFKNEVGWPITLFVAGLLSMGIGIAIEKVRQRYFNQKISENIDN
;
A
#
# COMPACT_ATOMS: atom_id res chain seq x y z
N MET A 1 -14.52 -10.81 -29.33
CA MET A 1 -15.15 -11.44 -28.16
C MET A 1 -14.50 -12.80 -27.96
N SER A 2 -14.18 -13.23 -26.73
CA SER A 2 -13.40 -14.46 -26.56
C SER A 2 -14.32 -15.67 -26.35
N LYS A 3 -14.02 -16.79 -27.01
CA LYS A 3 -14.67 -18.11 -26.82
C LYS A 3 -14.75 -18.50 -25.32
N ILE A 4 -13.82 -17.99 -24.52
CA ILE A 4 -13.71 -18.20 -23.07
C ILE A 4 -14.89 -17.59 -22.31
N GLU A 5 -15.41 -16.42 -22.69
CA GLU A 5 -16.53 -15.77 -22.00
C GLU A 5 -17.85 -16.50 -22.25
N LEU A 6 -18.07 -16.91 -23.50
CA LEU A 6 -19.21 -17.72 -23.89
C LEU A 6 -19.22 -19.04 -23.11
N LEU A 7 -18.08 -19.73 -23.09
CA LEU A 7 -17.87 -20.98 -22.33
C LEU A 7 -18.07 -20.78 -20.81
N THR A 8 -17.55 -19.69 -20.24
CA THR A 8 -17.69 -19.41 -18.80
C THR A 8 -19.13 -19.14 -18.42
N TYR A 9 -19.88 -18.44 -19.28
CA TYR A 9 -21.30 -18.20 -19.10
C TYR A 9 -22.11 -19.50 -19.23
N THR A 10 -21.90 -20.31 -20.28
CA THR A 10 -22.60 -21.58 -20.46
C THR A 10 -22.34 -22.55 -19.31
N LYS A 11 -21.09 -22.70 -18.85
CA LYS A 11 -20.76 -23.52 -17.65
C LYS A 11 -21.56 -23.09 -16.43
N ARG A 12 -21.64 -21.78 -16.20
CA ARG A 12 -22.32 -21.18 -15.06
C ARG A 12 -23.84 -21.22 -15.17
N ALA A 13 -24.40 -21.22 -16.37
CA ALA A 13 -25.82 -21.37 -16.62
C ALA A 13 -26.26 -22.85 -16.51
N LEU A 14 -25.49 -23.77 -17.09
CA LEU A 14 -25.72 -25.21 -16.98
C LEU A 14 -25.61 -25.71 -15.54
N SER A 15 -24.68 -25.19 -14.73
CA SER A 15 -24.59 -25.54 -13.30
C SER A 15 -25.78 -25.09 -12.46
N ARG A 16 -26.75 -24.40 -13.07
CA ARG A 16 -28.00 -23.93 -12.46
C ARG A 16 -29.23 -24.51 -13.16
N ASN A 17 -29.06 -25.57 -13.95
CA ASN A 17 -30.12 -26.28 -14.66
C ASN A 17 -30.89 -25.43 -15.69
N TYR A 18 -30.26 -24.39 -16.28
CA TYR A 18 -30.87 -23.71 -17.42
C TYR A 18 -30.90 -24.65 -18.63
N SER A 19 -32.04 -24.71 -19.33
CA SER A 19 -32.15 -25.48 -20.56
C SER A 19 -31.33 -24.82 -21.68
N PHE A 20 -30.94 -25.62 -22.67
CA PHE A 20 -30.28 -25.11 -23.87
C PHE A 20 -31.09 -23.97 -24.53
N GLU A 21 -32.42 -24.07 -24.53
CA GLU A 21 -33.32 -23.07 -25.12
C GLU A 21 -33.30 -21.74 -24.38
N GLN A 22 -33.18 -21.77 -23.05
CA GLN A 22 -33.07 -20.54 -22.25
C GLN A 22 -31.71 -19.87 -22.47
N ILE A 23 -30.64 -20.67 -22.52
CA ILE A 23 -29.28 -20.20 -22.78
C ILE A 23 -29.18 -19.62 -24.19
N SER A 24 -29.74 -20.32 -25.19
CA SER A 24 -29.72 -19.89 -26.58
C SER A 24 -30.57 -18.65 -26.79
N SER A 25 -31.77 -18.57 -26.20
CA SER A 25 -32.62 -17.38 -26.23
C SER A 25 -31.88 -16.13 -25.74
N ILE A 26 -31.27 -16.18 -24.56
CA ILE A 26 -30.54 -15.05 -23.98
C ILE A 26 -29.33 -14.66 -24.84
N LEU A 27 -28.54 -15.63 -25.29
CA LEU A 27 -27.33 -15.36 -26.06
C LEU A 27 -27.63 -14.93 -27.51
N SER A 28 -28.69 -15.46 -28.11
CA SER A 28 -29.15 -15.07 -29.45
C SER A 28 -29.80 -13.68 -29.45
N GLN A 29 -30.55 -13.30 -28.42
CA GLN A 29 -31.02 -11.92 -28.24
C GLN A 29 -29.85 -10.92 -28.14
N GLN A 30 -28.73 -11.38 -27.58
CA GLN A 30 -27.52 -10.59 -27.57
C GLN A 30 -26.80 -10.62 -28.92
N GLY A 31 -27.11 -11.50 -29.87
CA GLY A 31 -26.50 -11.57 -31.20
C GLY A 31 -25.34 -12.57 -31.31
N TRP A 32 -25.32 -13.61 -30.48
CA TRP A 32 -24.41 -14.75 -30.67
C TRP A 32 -24.99 -15.75 -31.66
N LYS A 33 -24.12 -16.35 -32.49
CA LYS A 33 -24.53 -17.38 -33.45
C LYS A 33 -24.88 -18.67 -32.70
N ILE A 34 -25.97 -19.30 -33.10
CA ILE A 34 -26.49 -20.55 -32.48
C ILE A 34 -25.45 -21.67 -32.50
N GLU A 35 -24.64 -21.77 -33.55
CA GLU A 35 -23.53 -22.72 -33.68
C GLU A 35 -22.48 -22.56 -32.56
N GLU A 36 -22.09 -21.32 -32.26
CA GLU A 36 -21.10 -21.01 -31.21
C GLU A 36 -21.65 -21.33 -29.82
N ILE A 37 -22.96 -21.07 -29.62
CA ILE A 37 -23.66 -21.39 -28.37
C ILE A 37 -23.72 -22.90 -28.16
N LYS A 38 -24.08 -23.68 -29.19
CA LYS A 38 -24.09 -25.15 -29.13
C LYS A 38 -22.73 -25.71 -28.74
N GLN A 39 -21.67 -25.26 -29.41
CA GLN A 39 -20.31 -25.71 -29.12
C GLN A 39 -19.89 -25.41 -27.67
N ALA A 40 -20.22 -24.22 -27.17
CA ALA A 40 -19.90 -23.81 -25.80
C ALA A 40 -20.75 -24.53 -24.73
N VAL A 41 -21.94 -25.04 -25.06
CA VAL A 41 -22.76 -25.87 -24.16
C VAL A 41 -22.19 -27.27 -24.04
N ILE A 42 -21.75 -27.86 -25.16
CA ILE A 42 -21.10 -29.18 -25.19
C ILE A 42 -19.80 -29.16 -24.35
N GLU A 43 -18.90 -28.21 -24.65
CA GLU A 43 -17.64 -28.04 -23.92
C GLU A 43 -17.85 -27.75 -22.41
N ALA A 44 -19.00 -27.18 -22.05
CA ALA A 44 -19.35 -26.89 -20.66
C ALA A 44 -19.90 -28.12 -19.91
N GLN A 45 -20.76 -28.91 -20.54
CA GLN A 45 -21.32 -30.14 -19.97
C GLN A 45 -20.22 -31.18 -19.68
N GLU A 46 -19.27 -31.33 -20.59
CA GLU A 46 -18.09 -32.19 -20.40
C GLU A 46 -17.27 -31.79 -19.17
N SER A 47 -17.19 -30.49 -18.89
CA SER A 47 -16.42 -29.99 -17.75
C SER A 47 -17.15 -30.03 -16.40
N ASN A 48 -18.49 -29.99 -16.40
CA ASN A 48 -19.30 -29.94 -15.17
C ASN A 48 -19.45 -31.32 -14.49
N GLN A 49 -19.15 -32.43 -15.17
CA GLN A 49 -19.12 -33.76 -14.53
C GLN A 49 -18.05 -33.88 -13.42
N MET A 50 -17.13 -32.92 -13.27
CA MET A 50 -16.06 -32.97 -12.26
C MET A 50 -16.28 -32.08 -11.02
N GLU A 51 -17.31 -31.23 -10.96
CA GLU A 51 -17.28 -30.09 -10.02
C GLU A 51 -18.65 -29.74 -9.41
N LEU A 52 -19.31 -30.70 -8.72
CA LEU A 52 -20.59 -30.46 -8.06
C LEU A 52 -20.45 -30.47 -6.53
N THR A 53 -20.08 -29.34 -5.90
CA THR A 53 -20.35 -29.06 -4.47
C THR A 53 -20.07 -27.59 -4.13
N LYS A 54 -20.97 -26.69 -4.52
CA LYS A 54 -21.17 -25.42 -3.80
C LYS A 54 -22.48 -24.76 -4.21
N PRO A 55 -23.30 -24.26 -3.27
CA PRO A 55 -24.49 -23.50 -3.61
C PRO A 55 -24.09 -22.05 -3.96
N LEU A 56 -24.87 -21.37 -4.82
CA LEU A 56 -25.40 -19.98 -4.65
C LEU A 56 -25.70 -19.21 -5.96
N ILE A 57 -26.84 -18.48 -5.90
CA ILE A 57 -27.28 -17.17 -6.48
C ILE A 57 -27.14 -16.93 -7.98
N ALA A 58 -28.27 -16.73 -8.69
CA ALA A 58 -28.45 -16.46 -10.14
C ALA A 58 -27.34 -15.59 -10.79
N PRO A 59 -26.76 -15.95 -11.95
CA PRO A 59 -25.73 -15.16 -12.59
C PRO A 59 -26.39 -14.19 -13.57
N LYS A 60 -26.21 -12.90 -13.35
CA LYS A 60 -26.65 -11.87 -14.30
C LYS A 60 -25.92 -12.09 -15.64
N ALA A 61 -26.66 -12.15 -16.75
CA ALA A 61 -26.08 -12.33 -18.07
C ALA A 61 -25.09 -11.20 -18.42
N PRO A 62 -23.96 -11.50 -19.08
CA PRO A 62 -22.99 -10.48 -19.47
C PRO A 62 -23.62 -9.50 -20.47
N ASP A 63 -23.47 -8.21 -20.20
CA ASP A 63 -24.04 -7.08 -20.95
C ASP A 63 -23.10 -6.69 -22.10
N LYS A 64 -23.55 -6.81 -23.35
CA LYS A 64 -22.76 -6.51 -24.55
C LYS A 64 -22.40 -5.03 -24.73
N SER A 65 -23.03 -4.13 -23.98
CA SER A 65 -22.79 -2.69 -24.05
C SER A 65 -21.66 -2.20 -23.12
N LYS A 66 -21.16 -3.06 -22.23
CA LYS A 66 -20.14 -2.67 -21.25
C LYS A 66 -18.73 -3.00 -21.71
N PRO A 67 -17.81 -2.03 -21.72
CA PRO A 67 -16.41 -2.29 -22.05
C PRO A 67 -15.83 -3.37 -21.12
N LEU A 68 -15.04 -4.26 -21.74
CA LEU A 68 -14.57 -5.57 -21.24
C LEU A 68 -13.67 -5.55 -20.00
N ILE A 69 -13.46 -4.40 -19.39
CA ILE A 69 -12.84 -4.29 -18.07
C ILE A 69 -13.64 -3.16 -17.42
N PRO A 70 -14.32 -3.38 -16.28
CA PRO A 70 -14.55 -2.26 -15.39
C PRO A 70 -13.15 -1.86 -14.95
N VAL A 71 -12.49 -1.04 -15.75
CA VAL A 71 -11.46 -0.19 -15.21
C VAL A 71 -12.26 0.54 -14.15
N GLU A 72 -11.96 0.24 -12.89
CA GLU A 72 -12.32 1.13 -11.80
C GLU A 72 -11.63 2.45 -12.16
N HIS A 73 -12.25 3.21 -13.05
CA HIS A 73 -11.89 4.56 -13.34
C HIS A 73 -12.14 5.24 -12.01
N LEU A 74 -11.05 5.47 -11.28
CA LEU A 74 -11.04 6.42 -10.21
C LEU A 74 -11.59 7.71 -10.82
N SER A 75 -12.86 7.96 -10.54
CA SER A 75 -13.53 9.17 -10.97
C SER A 75 -12.71 10.35 -10.52
N ALA A 76 -12.59 11.38 -11.34
CA ALA A 76 -11.95 12.63 -10.95
C ALA A 76 -12.49 13.14 -9.59
N SER A 77 -13.80 12.94 -9.33
CA SER A 77 -14.44 13.21 -8.03
C SER A 77 -13.77 12.49 -6.85
N ARG A 78 -13.50 11.18 -7.00
CA ARG A 78 -12.86 10.37 -5.95
C ARG A 78 -11.42 10.80 -5.74
N ILE A 79 -10.71 11.11 -6.82
CA ILE A 79 -9.32 11.59 -6.73
C ILE A 79 -9.27 12.90 -5.95
N LEU A 80 -10.11 13.87 -6.31
CA LEU A 80 -10.22 15.16 -5.60
C LEU A 80 -10.60 14.97 -4.13
N LEU A 81 -11.54 14.07 -3.85
CA LEU A 81 -11.95 13.74 -2.49
C LEU A 81 -10.79 13.19 -1.64
N TYR A 82 -10.09 12.17 -2.13
CA TYR A 82 -8.94 11.59 -1.42
C TYR A 82 -7.80 12.60 -1.27
N LEU A 83 -7.56 13.39 -2.31
CA LEU A 83 -6.53 14.42 -2.31
C LEU A 83 -6.83 15.53 -1.31
N GLY A 84 -8.05 16.07 -1.32
CA GLY A 84 -8.47 17.09 -0.37
C GLY A 84 -8.37 16.59 1.06
N GLY A 85 -8.76 15.33 1.32
CA GLY A 85 -8.61 14.70 2.63
C GLY A 85 -7.15 14.59 3.06
N LEU A 86 -6.25 14.23 2.15
CA LEU A 86 -4.81 14.20 2.41
C LEU A 86 -4.27 15.61 2.74
N ILE A 87 -4.65 16.61 1.95
CA ILE A 87 -4.23 18.01 2.17
C ILE A 87 -4.68 18.49 3.55
N VAL A 88 -5.91 18.18 3.97
CA VAL A 88 -6.42 18.54 5.30
C VAL A 88 -5.59 17.91 6.43
N VAL A 89 -5.24 16.63 6.32
CA VAL A 89 -4.39 15.96 7.34
C VAL A 89 -2.98 16.54 7.36
N LEU A 90 -2.38 16.77 6.20
CA LEU A 90 -1.05 17.37 6.09
C LEU A 90 -1.03 18.81 6.62
N ALA A 91 -2.04 19.60 6.31
CA ALA A 91 -2.19 20.96 6.85
C ALA A 91 -2.24 20.94 8.38
N GLY A 92 -2.95 19.99 8.99
CA GLY A 92 -2.96 19.83 10.45
C GLY A 92 -1.61 19.44 11.05
N ALA A 93 -0.89 18.51 10.44
CA ALA A 93 0.44 18.12 10.90
C ALA A 93 1.46 19.27 10.78
N ILE A 94 1.42 20.01 9.66
CA ILE A 94 2.34 21.12 9.39
C ILE A 94 2.00 22.34 10.25
N PHE A 95 0.71 22.62 10.47
CA PHE A 95 0.27 23.71 11.33
C PHE A 95 0.87 23.61 12.74
N ILE A 96 1.07 22.39 13.25
CA ILE A 96 1.76 22.16 14.53
C ILE A 96 3.23 22.61 14.49
N GLY A 97 3.88 22.49 13.33
CA GLY A 97 5.29 22.80 13.15
C GLY A 97 5.62 24.26 12.82
N ILE A 98 4.71 25.00 12.19
CA ILE A 98 4.98 26.34 11.64
C ILE A 98 4.22 27.43 12.39
N ASN A 99 4.93 28.45 12.90
CA ASN A 99 4.39 29.65 13.55
C ASN A 99 3.43 29.41 14.72
N TRP A 100 3.57 28.25 15.38
CA TRP A 100 2.81 27.86 16.54
C TRP A 100 2.78 28.98 17.60
N SER A 101 3.96 29.54 17.92
CA SER A 101 4.14 30.52 18.99
C SER A 101 3.34 31.82 18.83
N GLN A 102 3.01 32.24 17.60
CA GLN A 102 2.34 33.51 17.35
C GLN A 102 0.85 33.51 17.72
N TRP A 103 0.24 32.32 17.84
CA TRP A 103 -1.18 32.19 18.08
C TRP A 103 -1.50 32.08 19.57
N ASN A 104 -2.67 32.58 19.98
CA ASN A 104 -3.23 32.29 21.29
C ASN A 104 -3.54 30.77 21.41
N PRO A 105 -3.27 30.13 22.56
CA PRO A 105 -3.65 28.75 22.87
C PRO A 105 -5.02 28.30 22.35
N LEU A 106 -6.06 29.12 22.54
CA LEU A 106 -7.43 28.79 22.12
C LEU A 106 -7.52 28.64 20.59
N MET A 107 -6.87 29.52 19.84
CA MET A 107 -6.90 29.50 18.38
C MET A 107 -6.16 28.28 17.84
N ARG A 108 -5.09 27.84 18.51
CA ARG A 108 -4.36 26.62 18.14
C ARG A 108 -5.23 25.37 18.31
N ILE A 109 -6.01 25.30 19.39
CA ILE A 109 -6.98 24.22 19.62
C ILE A 109 -8.06 24.25 18.54
N LEU A 110 -8.68 25.41 18.31
CA LEU A 110 -9.77 25.55 17.33
C LEU A 110 -9.33 25.25 15.89
N ALA A 111 -8.09 25.58 15.53
CA ALA A 111 -7.56 25.35 14.18
C ALA A 111 -7.53 23.87 13.79
N ILE A 112 -7.31 22.95 14.74
CA ILE A 112 -7.37 21.50 14.46
C ILE A 112 -8.75 20.94 14.78
N PHE A 113 -9.39 21.42 15.85
CA PHE A 113 -10.72 20.96 16.26
C PHE A 113 -11.77 21.18 15.16
N SER A 114 -11.79 22.36 14.53
CA SER A 114 -12.79 22.71 13.50
C SER A 114 -12.80 21.74 12.30
N PRO A 115 -11.69 21.55 11.56
CA PRO A 115 -11.67 20.62 10.43
C PRO A 115 -11.89 19.16 10.87
N MET A 116 -11.36 18.76 12.03
CA MET A 116 -11.62 17.44 12.61
C MET A 116 -13.12 17.21 12.82
N PHE A 117 -13.79 18.15 13.49
CA PHE A 117 -15.19 18.07 13.84
C PHE A 117 -16.10 18.13 12.61
N ILE A 118 -15.84 19.05 11.67
CA ILE A 118 -16.56 19.14 10.39
C ILE A 118 -16.45 17.82 9.62
N CYS A 119 -15.23 17.30 9.46
CA CYS A 119 -15.02 16.06 8.72
C CYS A 119 -15.75 14.88 9.38
N TYR A 120 -15.70 14.80 10.70
CA TYR A 120 -16.33 13.73 11.46
C TYR A 120 -17.87 13.81 11.38
N LEU A 121 -18.47 15.00 11.56
CA LEU A 121 -19.91 15.20 11.47
C LEU A 121 -20.45 14.90 10.07
N VAL A 122 -19.78 15.38 9.02
CA VAL A 122 -20.17 15.09 7.63
C VAL A 122 -20.07 13.58 7.37
N GLY A 123 -18.98 12.95 7.82
CA GLY A 123 -18.79 11.50 7.70
C GLY A 123 -19.91 10.70 8.38
N ILE A 124 -20.31 11.07 9.59
CA ILE A 124 -21.41 10.43 10.33
C ILE A 124 -22.75 10.64 9.62
N LYS A 125 -23.03 11.86 9.16
CA LYS A 125 -24.28 12.16 8.44
C LYS A 125 -24.42 11.31 7.19
N ILE A 126 -23.34 11.18 6.40
CA ILE A 126 -23.30 10.36 5.18
C ILE A 126 -23.40 8.87 5.52
N PHE A 127 -22.84 8.44 6.65
CA PHE A 127 -22.99 7.07 7.14
C PHE A 127 -24.46 6.72 7.38
N PHE A 128 -25.22 7.60 8.02
CA PHE A 128 -26.65 7.37 8.27
C PHE A 128 -27.53 7.55 7.02
N SER A 129 -27.15 8.40 6.06
CA SER A 129 -27.91 8.55 4.81
C SER A 129 -27.70 7.41 3.81
N LYS A 130 -26.78 6.47 4.08
CA LYS A 130 -26.37 5.38 3.17
C LYS A 130 -25.92 5.89 1.78
N GLU A 131 -25.40 7.12 1.73
CA GLU A 131 -24.78 7.73 0.54
C GLU A 131 -23.45 7.03 0.17
N ASP A 132 -22.76 7.53 -0.87
CA ASP A 132 -21.52 6.94 -1.42
C ASP A 132 -20.50 6.56 -0.33
N GLU A 133 -20.19 5.27 -0.28
CA GLU A 133 -19.25 4.66 0.66
C GLU A 133 -17.85 5.30 0.58
N ALA A 134 -17.39 5.73 -0.60
CA ALA A 134 -16.09 6.37 -0.74
C ALA A 134 -16.05 7.71 0.00
N ILE A 135 -17.09 8.54 -0.17
CA ILE A 135 -17.21 9.84 0.50
C ILE A 135 -17.21 9.65 2.02
N ARG A 136 -18.10 8.79 2.49
CA ARG A 136 -18.22 8.42 3.91
C ARG A 136 -16.88 8.00 4.52
N ASN A 137 -16.18 7.07 3.85
CA ASN A 137 -14.94 6.51 4.36
C ASN A 137 -13.84 7.58 4.43
N VAL A 138 -13.74 8.48 3.45
CA VAL A 138 -12.73 9.56 3.47
C VAL A 138 -12.99 10.53 4.61
N PHE A 139 -14.20 11.06 4.74
CA PHE A 139 -14.53 12.06 5.75
C PHE A 139 -14.31 11.55 7.17
N LEU A 140 -14.78 10.33 7.46
CA LEU A 140 -14.55 9.72 8.77
C LEU A 140 -13.06 9.42 9.01
N THR A 141 -12.33 8.95 7.99
CA THR A 141 -10.89 8.68 8.12
C THR A 141 -10.10 9.96 8.40
N VAL A 142 -10.38 11.06 7.68
CA VAL A 142 -9.71 12.35 7.87
C VAL A 142 -10.00 12.90 9.27
N GLY A 143 -11.26 12.89 9.71
CA GLY A 143 -11.64 13.29 11.06
C GLY A 143 -10.92 12.45 12.13
N SER A 144 -10.89 11.13 11.96
CA SER A 144 -10.18 10.24 12.89
C SER A 144 -8.66 10.49 12.89
N LEU A 145 -8.02 10.68 11.75
CA LEU A 145 -6.58 10.97 11.67
C LEU A 145 -6.18 12.29 12.34
N LEU A 146 -7.07 13.30 12.34
CA LEU A 146 -6.85 14.57 13.03
C LEU A 146 -7.02 14.49 14.55
N PHE A 147 -7.74 13.49 15.06
CA PHE A 147 -8.04 13.33 16.49
C PHE A 147 -6.81 13.26 17.43
N PRO A 148 -5.76 12.44 17.16
CA PRO A 148 -4.58 12.41 18.02
C PRO A 148 -3.85 13.76 18.02
N PHE A 149 -3.82 14.48 16.89
CA PHE A 149 -3.26 15.83 16.82
C PHE A 149 -4.05 16.81 17.67
N PHE A 150 -5.38 16.75 17.61
CA PHE A 150 -6.26 17.54 18.48
C PHE A 150 -5.97 17.28 19.98
N LEU A 151 -5.82 16.02 20.39
CA LEU A 151 -5.49 15.68 21.78
C LEU A 151 -4.11 16.19 22.20
N LEU A 152 -3.10 16.00 21.35
CA LEU A 152 -1.73 16.49 21.59
C LEU A 152 -1.73 17.99 21.88
N ILE A 153 -2.44 18.75 21.05
CA ILE A 153 -2.52 20.21 21.18
C ILE A 153 -3.32 20.59 22.41
N THR A 154 -4.50 19.98 22.59
CA THR A 154 -5.39 20.32 23.70
C THR A 154 -4.71 20.08 25.04
N PHE A 155 -4.04 18.94 25.23
CA PHE A 155 -3.35 18.62 26.47
C PHE A 155 -2.12 19.51 26.70
N LYS A 156 -1.40 19.88 25.64
CA LYS A 156 -0.26 20.79 25.72
C LYS A 156 -0.69 22.20 26.11
N GLU A 157 -1.71 22.74 25.44
CA GLU A 157 -2.16 24.13 25.63
C GLU A 157 -2.97 24.31 26.92
N LEU A 158 -3.70 23.30 27.38
CA LEU A 158 -4.38 23.30 28.68
C LEU A 158 -3.46 22.96 29.86
N GLN A 159 -2.18 22.69 29.62
CA GLN A 159 -1.18 22.35 30.65
C GLN A 159 -1.64 21.23 31.59
N ILE A 160 -2.32 20.20 31.06
CA ILE A 160 -2.83 19.07 31.86
C ILE A 160 -1.67 18.27 32.50
N PHE A 161 -0.47 18.35 31.92
CA PHE A 161 0.74 17.70 32.39
C PHE A 161 1.85 18.73 32.62
N ASP A 162 2.65 18.54 33.67
CA ASP A 162 3.77 19.44 34.02
C ASP A 162 4.79 19.62 32.90
N LYS A 163 5.01 18.55 32.12
CA LYS A 163 5.94 18.53 30.99
C LYS A 163 5.24 17.96 29.76
N PRO A 164 5.10 18.72 28.66
CA PRO A 164 4.53 18.19 27.44
C PRO A 164 5.44 17.11 26.87
N PHE A 165 4.84 16.13 26.19
CA PHE A 165 5.55 15.02 25.53
C PHE A 165 6.34 14.08 26.46
N ASN A 166 6.09 14.10 27.77
CA ASN A 166 6.58 13.05 28.66
C ASN A 166 5.81 11.72 28.42
N ASP A 167 6.24 10.64 29.08
CA ASP A 167 5.64 9.32 28.84
C ASP A 167 4.18 9.23 29.26
N ALA A 168 3.81 9.87 30.37
CA ALA A 168 2.42 9.94 30.83
C ALA A 168 1.53 10.71 29.83
N PHE A 169 2.01 11.83 29.30
CA PHE A 169 1.35 12.62 28.27
C PHE A 169 1.11 11.78 27.02
N ASN A 170 2.16 11.14 26.50
CA ASN A 170 2.07 10.32 25.30
C ASN A 170 1.13 9.13 25.53
N PHE A 171 1.29 8.40 26.64
CA PHE A 171 0.40 7.31 27.04
C PHE A 171 -1.06 7.74 26.99
N THR A 172 -1.39 8.88 27.62
CA THR A 172 -2.76 9.38 27.70
C THR A 172 -3.33 9.69 26.31
N VAL A 173 -2.57 10.39 25.46
CA VAL A 173 -2.97 10.70 24.07
C VAL A 173 -3.25 9.42 23.27
N TYR A 174 -2.35 8.44 23.34
CA TYR A 174 -2.51 7.18 22.61
C TYR A 174 -3.65 6.33 23.17
N LEU A 175 -3.86 6.32 24.48
CA LEU A 175 -4.95 5.60 25.14
C LEU A 175 -6.33 6.13 24.71
N PHE A 176 -6.52 7.45 24.73
CA PHE A 176 -7.79 8.04 24.28
C PHE A 176 -8.01 7.80 22.78
N SER A 177 -6.96 7.92 21.96
CA SER A 177 -7.04 7.61 20.53
C SER A 177 -7.37 6.14 20.28
N PHE A 178 -6.75 5.23 21.02
CA PHE A 178 -7.03 3.79 20.97
C PHE A 178 -8.48 3.49 21.32
N ALA A 179 -8.99 4.03 22.43
CA ALA A 179 -10.37 3.82 22.86
C ALA A 179 -11.37 4.33 21.81
N LEU A 180 -11.15 5.54 21.27
CA LEU A 180 -11.99 6.08 20.22
C LEU A 180 -11.98 5.18 18.97
N TYR A 181 -10.80 4.76 18.50
CA TYR A 181 -10.71 3.92 17.31
C TYR A 181 -11.28 2.52 17.51
N LEU A 182 -11.19 1.96 18.72
CA LEU A 182 -11.84 0.71 19.07
C LEU A 182 -13.37 0.87 18.95
N ILE A 183 -13.94 1.93 19.54
CA ILE A 183 -15.38 2.25 19.44
C ILE A 183 -15.78 2.44 17.98
N GLN A 184 -15.01 3.21 17.20
CA GLN A 184 -15.27 3.43 15.78
C GLN A 184 -15.20 2.13 14.96
N SER A 185 -14.25 1.25 15.26
CA SER A 185 -14.12 -0.06 14.62
C SER A 185 -15.35 -0.93 14.91
N LEU A 186 -15.87 -0.89 16.14
CA LEU A 186 -17.10 -1.62 16.52
C LEU A 186 -18.35 -1.04 15.85
N LEU A 187 -18.48 0.30 15.81
CA LEU A 187 -19.64 1.00 15.26
C LEU A 187 -19.70 0.93 13.73
N PHE A 188 -18.61 1.27 13.05
CA PHE A 188 -18.59 1.45 11.60
C PHE A 188 -18.09 0.21 10.84
N ARG A 189 -17.33 -0.67 11.50
CA ARG A 189 -16.77 -1.91 10.92
C ARG A 189 -15.89 -1.69 9.68
N PHE A 190 -15.29 -0.51 9.53
CA PHE A 190 -14.37 -0.24 8.42
C PHE A 190 -12.97 -0.79 8.69
N PRO A 191 -12.29 -1.36 7.67
CA PRO A 191 -10.92 -1.85 7.80
C PRO A 191 -9.92 -0.79 8.26
N VAL A 192 -10.15 0.49 7.92
CA VAL A 192 -9.25 1.59 8.29
C VAL A 192 -9.18 1.76 9.81
N PHE A 193 -10.32 1.73 10.51
CA PHE A 193 -10.32 1.82 11.98
C PHE A 193 -9.68 0.61 12.62
N ALA A 194 -9.79 -0.56 11.99
CA ALA A 194 -9.12 -1.75 12.46
C ALA A 194 -7.59 -1.59 12.50
N ILE A 195 -7.04 -0.97 11.45
CA ILE A 195 -5.61 -0.65 11.37
C ILE A 195 -5.25 0.43 12.40
N LEU A 196 -6.04 1.51 12.49
CA LEU A 196 -5.77 2.63 13.38
C LEU A 196 -5.78 2.25 14.86
N TYR A 197 -6.78 1.48 15.33
CA TYR A 197 -6.80 1.06 16.74
C TYR A 197 -5.63 0.12 17.05
N GLN A 198 -5.18 -0.71 16.11
CA GLN A 198 -4.02 -1.58 16.34
C GLN A 198 -2.73 -0.78 16.48
N ILE A 199 -2.53 0.22 15.60
CA ILE A 199 -1.39 1.13 15.68
C ILE A 199 -1.39 1.88 17.02
N MET A 200 -2.53 2.48 17.40
CA MET A 200 -2.63 3.22 18.67
C MET A 200 -2.54 2.31 19.89
N GLY A 201 -3.09 1.10 19.82
CA GLY A 201 -3.00 0.10 20.89
C GLY A 201 -1.56 -0.34 21.12
N PHE A 202 -0.79 -0.50 20.04
CA PHE A 202 0.64 -0.75 20.13
C PHE A 202 1.40 0.38 20.83
N PHE A 203 1.17 1.64 20.44
CA PHE A 203 1.78 2.79 21.12
C PHE A 203 1.34 2.94 22.57
N THR A 204 0.05 2.70 22.86
CA THR A 204 -0.50 2.71 24.23
C THR A 204 0.23 1.68 25.10
N TYR A 205 0.37 0.45 24.62
CA TYR A 205 1.09 -0.61 25.33
C TYR A 205 2.57 -0.27 25.52
N TYR A 206 3.21 0.32 24.50
CA TYR A 206 4.60 0.77 24.59
C TYR A 206 4.80 1.82 25.70
N PHE A 207 4.02 2.90 25.70
CA PHE A 207 4.16 3.95 26.71
C PHE A 207 3.70 3.50 28.10
N PHE A 208 2.74 2.57 28.20
CA PHE A 208 2.35 1.94 29.46
C PHE A 208 3.52 1.23 30.14
N LEU A 209 4.28 0.42 29.39
CA LEU A 209 5.42 -0.29 29.93
C LEU A 209 6.53 0.66 30.37
N LYS A 210 6.77 1.71 29.58
CA LYS A 210 7.75 2.74 29.94
C LYS A 210 7.37 3.45 31.24
N MET A 211 6.08 3.76 31.43
CA MET A 211 5.56 4.39 32.63
C MET A 211 5.70 3.52 33.90
N ILE A 212 5.67 2.19 33.78
CA ILE A 212 5.88 1.27 34.93
C ILE A 212 7.38 1.14 35.30
N GLY A 213 8.27 1.91 34.66
CA GLY A 213 9.71 1.87 34.94
C GLY A 213 10.40 0.65 34.31
N ILE A 214 9.72 -0.04 33.40
CA ILE A 214 10.32 -1.07 32.57
C ILE A 214 11.10 -0.35 31.47
N GLU A 215 12.15 0.40 31.80
CA GLU A 215 12.99 1.08 30.80
C GLU A 215 14.19 0.22 30.40
N SER A 216 14.79 -0.50 31.36
CA SER A 216 15.99 -1.32 31.19
C SER A 216 15.77 -2.57 30.33
N ILE A 217 14.55 -3.12 30.35
CA ILE A 217 14.17 -4.25 29.51
C ILE A 217 14.18 -3.85 28.02
N PHE A 218 14.06 -2.56 27.68
CA PHE A 218 14.04 -2.12 26.28
C PHE A 218 15.44 -1.96 25.66
N ILE A 219 16.50 -2.34 26.37
CA ILE A 219 17.85 -2.47 25.81
C ILE A 219 17.87 -3.63 24.79
N LYS A 220 17.96 -3.22 23.52
CA LYS A 220 18.20 -3.97 22.27
C LYS A 220 17.31 -5.17 21.93
N ASN A 221 17.19 -6.22 22.77
CA ASN A 221 16.55 -7.49 22.37
C ASN A 221 15.13 -7.70 22.90
N THR A 222 14.77 -7.15 24.05
CA THR A 222 13.49 -7.53 24.68
C THR A 222 12.28 -6.88 24.02
N MET A 223 12.42 -5.68 23.42
CA MET A 223 11.35 -5.10 22.59
C MET A 223 11.00 -5.99 21.39
N ALA A 224 11.94 -6.80 20.90
CA ALA A 224 11.69 -7.76 19.86
C ALA A 224 10.81 -8.92 20.37
N TRP A 225 11.11 -9.46 21.55
CA TRP A 225 10.27 -10.46 22.23
C TRP A 225 8.87 -9.92 22.57
N LEU A 226 8.82 -8.67 22.98
CA LEU A 226 7.61 -7.97 23.38
C LEU A 226 6.69 -7.65 22.20
N LEU A 227 7.25 -7.53 20.99
CA LEU A 227 6.53 -7.54 19.72
C LEU A 227 6.16 -8.96 19.28
N LEU A 228 7.03 -9.94 19.53
CA LEU A 228 6.85 -11.31 19.05
C LEU A 228 5.61 -11.94 19.68
N ILE A 229 5.42 -11.77 20.99
CA ILE A 229 4.29 -12.32 21.75
C ILE A 229 2.92 -11.85 21.21
N PRO A 230 2.64 -10.53 21.08
CA PRO A 230 1.40 -10.09 20.45
C PRO A 230 1.35 -10.52 18.99
N GLY A 231 2.45 -10.44 18.22
CA GLY A 231 2.46 -10.89 16.82
C GLY A 231 2.02 -12.35 16.64
N THR A 232 2.51 -13.25 17.50
CA THR A 232 2.12 -14.66 17.50
C THR A 232 0.71 -14.87 18.01
N ALA A 233 0.29 -14.15 19.06
CA ALA A 233 -1.11 -14.18 19.53
C ALA A 233 -2.09 -13.70 18.45
N TYR A 234 -1.71 -12.69 17.67
CA TYR A 234 -2.48 -12.18 16.53
C TYR A 234 -2.62 -13.23 15.41
N LEU A 235 -1.53 -13.95 15.06
CA LEU A 235 -1.61 -15.08 14.13
C LEU A 235 -2.41 -16.26 14.69
N PHE A 236 -2.35 -16.50 16.00
CA PHE A 236 -3.14 -17.55 16.62
C PHE A 236 -4.64 -17.21 16.58
N LEU A 237 -5.00 -15.96 16.87
CA LEU A 237 -6.38 -15.46 16.75
C LEU A 237 -6.94 -15.59 15.33
N THR A 238 -6.10 -15.47 14.29
CA THR A 238 -6.54 -15.72 12.90
C THR A 238 -6.84 -17.17 12.58
N SER A 239 -6.29 -18.10 13.37
CA SER A 239 -6.52 -19.53 13.20
C SER A 239 -7.87 -19.96 13.76
N ILE A 240 -8.53 -19.12 14.57
CA ILE A 240 -9.86 -19.39 15.11
C ILE A 240 -10.90 -19.29 13.97
N PRO A 241 -11.71 -20.34 13.73
CA PRO A 241 -12.59 -20.45 12.56
C PRO A 241 -13.85 -19.55 12.60
N ASN A 242 -13.83 -18.41 13.30
CA ASN A 242 -15.00 -17.51 13.37
C ASN A 242 -15.11 -16.59 12.13
N ASP A 243 -16.32 -16.50 11.58
CA ASP A 243 -16.71 -15.61 10.48
C ASP A 243 -16.78 -14.12 10.88
N LEU A 244 -16.69 -13.84 12.18
CA LEU A 244 -16.83 -12.50 12.76
C LEU A 244 -15.58 -11.61 12.61
N ILE A 245 -14.43 -12.17 12.24
CA ILE A 245 -13.16 -11.44 12.23
C ILE A 245 -12.64 -11.33 10.80
N GLN A 246 -12.24 -10.12 10.38
CA GLN A 246 -11.60 -9.86 9.09
C GLN A 246 -10.22 -10.56 9.02
N LYS A 247 -10.20 -11.90 8.81
CA LYS A 247 -9.02 -12.77 8.84
C LYS A 247 -7.84 -12.25 8.01
N LYS A 248 -8.12 -11.56 6.90
CA LYS A 248 -7.10 -11.04 6.00
C LYS A 248 -6.24 -9.94 6.64
N SER A 249 -6.82 -9.03 7.41
CA SER A 249 -6.10 -7.89 8.00
C SER A 249 -5.20 -8.33 9.15
N PHE A 250 -5.70 -9.22 10.01
CA PHE A 250 -4.96 -9.76 11.15
C PHE A 250 -3.75 -10.61 10.72
N ASN A 251 -3.87 -11.39 9.64
CA ASN A 251 -2.76 -12.19 9.10
C ASN A 251 -1.58 -11.32 8.65
N ILE A 252 -1.86 -10.19 7.98
CA ILE A 252 -0.80 -9.32 7.46
C ILE A 252 -0.06 -8.67 8.63
N ILE A 253 -0.80 -8.18 9.62
CA ILE A 253 -0.23 -7.43 10.75
C ILE A 253 0.54 -8.34 11.69
N GLY A 254 -0.02 -9.52 12.05
CA GLY A 254 0.69 -10.52 12.85
C GLY A 254 1.99 -10.98 12.19
N THR A 255 1.97 -11.20 10.87
CA THR A 255 3.19 -11.55 10.11
C THR A 255 4.23 -10.43 10.15
N LEU A 256 3.84 -9.17 9.91
CA LEU A 256 4.75 -8.03 9.94
C LEU A 256 5.39 -7.83 11.32
N ILE A 257 4.62 -7.98 12.40
CA ILE A 257 5.11 -7.87 13.77
C ILE A 257 6.17 -8.95 14.05
N ILE A 258 5.91 -10.21 13.68
CA ILE A 258 6.87 -11.31 13.88
C ILE A 258 8.15 -11.09 13.07
N VAL A 259 8.04 -10.69 11.80
CA VAL A 259 9.21 -10.37 10.96
C VAL A 259 10.05 -9.27 11.59
N PHE A 260 9.41 -8.20 12.07
CA PHE A 260 10.10 -7.10 12.74
C PHE A 260 10.79 -7.55 14.04
N SER A 261 10.16 -8.43 14.82
CA SER A 261 10.77 -9.05 16.00
C SER A 261 12.02 -9.84 15.65
N PHE A 262 11.97 -10.70 14.62
CA PHE A 262 13.15 -11.45 14.19
C PHE A 262 14.26 -10.52 13.71
N LEU A 263 13.95 -9.54 12.86
CA LEU A 263 14.94 -8.54 12.40
C LEU A 263 15.67 -7.89 13.58
N ARG A 264 14.93 -7.50 14.63
CA ARG A 264 15.53 -6.88 15.80
C ARG A 264 16.37 -7.85 16.63
N LEU A 265 15.91 -9.09 16.85
CA LEU A 265 16.69 -10.12 17.56
C LEU A 265 18.02 -10.41 16.87
N PHE A 266 18.02 -10.55 15.54
CA PHE A 266 19.21 -10.89 14.77
C PHE A 266 20.16 -9.72 14.57
N SER A 267 19.67 -8.48 14.60
CA SER A 267 20.51 -7.28 14.50
C SER A 267 21.58 -7.17 15.59
N ASN A 268 21.50 -7.99 16.65
CA ASN A 268 22.27 -7.81 17.87
C ASN A 268 23.15 -9.01 18.28
N ILE A 269 23.32 -10.02 17.42
CA ILE A 269 24.25 -11.14 17.65
C ILE A 269 25.68 -10.72 17.28
N ASP A 270 26.67 -10.97 18.15
CA ASP A 270 28.10 -10.80 17.83
C ASP A 270 28.59 -11.98 16.98
N GLY A 271 29.33 -11.71 15.90
CA GLY A 271 29.63 -12.70 14.84
C GLY A 271 28.63 -12.68 13.66
N LYS A 272 28.18 -11.48 13.27
CA LYS A 272 27.04 -11.25 12.35
C LYS A 272 27.18 -11.92 10.98
N GLU A 273 28.37 -11.97 10.40
CA GLU A 273 28.56 -12.47 9.03
C GLU A 273 28.28 -13.98 8.92
N SER A 274 28.84 -14.80 9.82
CA SER A 274 28.66 -16.26 9.78
C SER A 274 27.23 -16.67 10.12
N ALA A 275 26.59 -16.00 11.09
CA ALA A 275 25.20 -16.27 11.46
C ALA A 275 24.22 -16.00 10.30
N ILE A 276 24.45 -14.95 9.51
CA ILE A 276 23.61 -14.62 8.35
C ILE A 276 23.76 -15.64 7.24
N TRP A 277 24.99 -16.10 6.96
CA TRP A 277 25.23 -17.15 5.97
C TRP A 277 24.60 -18.49 6.39
N ILE A 278 24.68 -18.86 7.67
CA ILE A 278 24.03 -20.06 8.20
C ILE A 278 22.51 -19.99 8.03
N LEU A 279 21.89 -18.85 8.38
CA LEU A 279 20.45 -18.64 8.19
C LEU A 279 20.06 -18.69 6.71
N PHE A 280 20.84 -18.05 5.83
CA PHE A 280 20.60 -18.09 4.38
C PHE A 280 20.62 -19.53 3.88
N LEU A 281 21.66 -20.29 4.25
CA LEU A 281 21.82 -21.69 3.85
C LEU A 281 20.69 -22.57 4.41
N PHE A 282 20.27 -22.35 5.64
CA PHE A 282 19.11 -23.03 6.24
C PHE A 282 17.81 -22.72 5.47
N GLY A 283 17.58 -21.45 5.13
CA GLY A 283 16.44 -21.03 4.32
C GLY A 283 16.42 -21.68 2.93
N VAL A 284 17.59 -21.77 2.27
CA VAL A 284 17.75 -22.46 0.99
C VAL A 284 17.45 -23.96 1.11
N ILE A 285 18.00 -24.64 2.11
CA ILE A 285 17.74 -26.08 2.36
C ILE A 285 16.25 -26.32 2.60
N TYR A 286 15.59 -25.52 3.45
CA TYR A 286 14.15 -25.66 3.72
C TYR A 286 13.28 -25.39 2.48
N SER A 287 13.70 -24.44 1.64
CA SER A 287 13.02 -24.16 0.38
C SER A 287 13.13 -25.35 -0.60
N ILE A 288 14.32 -25.94 -0.72
CA ILE A 288 14.59 -27.13 -1.55
C ILE A 288 13.84 -28.35 -1.01
N LEU A 289 13.88 -28.62 0.30
CA LEU A 289 13.12 -29.70 0.93
C LEU A 289 11.61 -29.53 0.73
N GLY A 290 11.12 -28.29 0.83
CA GLY A 290 9.73 -27.95 0.51
C GLY A 290 9.37 -28.30 -0.93
N LEU A 291 10.23 -27.98 -1.89
CA LEU A 291 10.09 -28.37 -3.29
C LEU A 291 10.08 -29.90 -3.47
N ILE A 292 11.07 -30.61 -2.93
CA ILE A 292 11.17 -32.08 -3.02
C ILE A 292 9.92 -32.74 -2.42
N SER A 293 9.46 -32.27 -1.26
CA SER A 293 8.25 -32.80 -0.61
C SER A 293 6.99 -32.62 -1.47
N HIS A 294 6.92 -31.53 -2.25
CA HIS A 294 5.79 -31.26 -3.14
C HIS A 294 5.78 -32.16 -4.38
N TYR A 295 6.94 -32.57 -4.88
CA TYR A 295 7.08 -33.49 -6.02
C TYR A 295 7.12 -34.96 -5.61
N GLY A 296 7.36 -35.26 -4.34
CA GLY A 296 7.37 -36.61 -3.82
C GLY A 296 5.98 -37.28 -3.87
N PRO A 297 5.93 -38.62 -3.71
CA PRO A 297 4.68 -39.40 -3.72
C PRO A 297 3.69 -38.98 -2.63
N TYR A 298 4.13 -38.24 -1.62
CA TYR A 298 3.33 -37.77 -0.50
C TYR A 298 2.74 -36.37 -0.75
N LYS A 299 1.85 -36.27 -1.75
CA LYS A 299 1.21 -35.03 -2.25
C LYS A 299 0.37 -34.24 -1.22
N LYS A 300 0.24 -34.73 0.01
CA LYS A 300 -0.66 -34.18 1.05
C LYS A 300 0.01 -33.19 2.01
N TYR A 301 1.34 -33.02 1.94
CA TYR A 301 2.03 -32.08 2.83
C TYR A 301 1.90 -30.62 2.36
N SER A 302 1.73 -29.73 3.35
CA SER A 302 1.36 -28.33 3.21
C SER A 302 2.47 -27.47 2.59
N LEU A 303 2.07 -26.39 1.92
CA LEU A 303 2.94 -25.34 1.34
C LEU A 303 3.83 -24.61 2.38
N THR A 304 3.80 -25.03 3.64
CA THR A 304 4.40 -24.32 4.77
C THR A 304 5.93 -24.37 4.80
N PRO A 305 6.64 -25.48 4.50
CA PRO A 305 8.12 -25.50 4.55
C PRO A 305 8.74 -24.55 3.52
N HIS A 306 8.14 -24.48 2.33
CA HIS A 306 8.60 -23.57 1.27
C HIS A 306 8.41 -22.10 1.65
N LEU A 307 7.28 -21.74 2.27
CA LEU A 307 7.02 -20.38 2.75
C LEU A 307 7.98 -19.99 3.89
N ILE A 308 8.26 -20.92 4.80
CA ILE A 308 9.22 -20.71 5.89
C ILE A 308 10.62 -20.51 5.30
N GLY A 309 11.08 -21.41 4.42
CA GLY A 309 12.39 -21.28 3.76
C GLY A 309 12.53 -19.97 2.99
N SER A 310 11.51 -19.59 2.23
CA SER A 310 11.45 -18.31 1.51
C SER A 310 11.55 -17.09 2.43
N SER A 311 10.87 -17.14 3.58
CA SER A 311 10.89 -16.06 4.57
C SER A 311 12.26 -15.94 5.24
N VAL A 312 12.90 -17.06 5.55
CA VAL A 312 14.27 -17.10 6.11
C VAL A 312 15.28 -16.55 5.09
N ILE A 313 15.18 -16.93 3.81
CA ILE A 313 16.04 -16.38 2.74
C ILE A 313 15.87 -14.86 2.67
N ALA A 314 14.64 -14.36 2.64
CA ALA A 314 14.36 -12.93 2.60
C ALA A 314 14.95 -12.20 3.81
N LEU A 315 14.80 -12.75 5.01
CA LEU A 315 15.35 -12.18 6.24
C LEU A 315 16.89 -12.13 6.21
N SER A 316 17.53 -13.20 5.74
CA SER A 316 18.99 -13.25 5.60
C SER A 316 19.49 -12.21 4.60
N LEU A 317 18.80 -12.01 3.49
CA LEU A 317 19.15 -10.99 2.50
C LEU A 317 19.01 -9.57 3.06
N ILE A 318 17.97 -9.30 3.87
CA ILE A 318 17.82 -8.01 4.57
C ILE A 318 18.98 -7.78 5.54
N ASN A 319 19.34 -8.78 6.33
CA ASN A 319 20.47 -8.67 7.26
C ASN A 319 21.80 -8.49 6.53
N PHE A 320 21.98 -9.20 5.41
CA PHE A 320 23.17 -9.06 4.57
C PHE A 320 23.26 -7.64 3.99
N LEU A 321 22.13 -7.05 3.59
CA LEU A 321 22.07 -5.64 3.16
C LEU A 321 22.40 -4.67 4.30
N ALA A 322 21.95 -4.94 5.52
CA ALA A 322 22.30 -4.13 6.69
C ALA A 322 23.80 -4.21 7.01
N LEU A 323 24.42 -5.37 6.78
CA LEU A 323 25.86 -5.54 6.91
C LEU A 323 26.65 -4.83 5.82
N THR A 324 26.19 -4.84 4.57
CA THR A 324 26.85 -4.04 3.52
C THR A 324 26.78 -2.55 3.83
N TYR A 325 25.71 -2.09 4.51
CA TYR A 325 25.64 -0.72 5.04
C TYR A 325 26.76 -0.44 6.06
N LYS A 326 26.93 -1.33 7.04
CA LYS A 326 27.86 -1.09 8.14
C LYS A 326 29.34 -1.29 7.75
N SER A 327 29.63 -2.25 6.88
CA SER A 327 31.00 -2.69 6.57
C SER A 327 31.62 -1.99 5.35
N ASN A 328 30.85 -1.20 4.60
CA ASN A 328 31.27 -0.53 3.37
C ASN A 328 31.95 -1.47 2.34
N LYS A 329 31.56 -2.75 2.32
CA LYS A 329 32.09 -3.76 1.39
C LYS A 329 31.33 -3.69 0.06
N GLU A 330 31.79 -2.86 -0.87
CA GLU A 330 31.13 -2.62 -2.17
C GLU A 330 30.95 -3.89 -3.02
N HIS A 331 31.91 -4.82 -2.99
CA HIS A 331 31.86 -6.07 -3.76
C HIS A 331 30.67 -6.95 -3.37
N LEU A 332 30.25 -6.94 -2.10
CA LEU A 332 29.11 -7.74 -1.63
C LEU A 332 27.79 -7.26 -2.24
N ILE A 333 27.69 -5.96 -2.57
CA ILE A 333 26.49 -5.37 -3.15
C ILE A 333 26.21 -6.00 -4.52
N TRP A 334 27.23 -6.14 -5.37
CA TRP A 334 27.11 -6.79 -6.69
C TRP A 334 26.73 -8.27 -6.60
N VAL A 335 27.24 -8.99 -5.60
CA VAL A 335 26.87 -10.39 -5.34
C VAL A 335 25.39 -10.51 -4.99
N ILE A 336 24.86 -9.61 -4.16
CA ILE A 336 23.42 -9.56 -3.82
C ILE A 336 22.56 -9.35 -5.07
N LEU A 337 22.95 -8.43 -5.96
CA LEU A 337 22.22 -8.20 -7.21
C LEU A 337 22.18 -9.46 -8.07
N LEU A 338 23.33 -10.12 -8.23
CA LEU A 338 23.42 -11.35 -9.01
C LEU A 338 22.47 -12.42 -8.46
N PHE A 339 22.45 -12.62 -7.14
CA PHE A 339 21.48 -13.52 -6.51
C PHE A 339 20.04 -13.08 -6.76
N GLY A 340 19.72 -11.80 -6.62
CA GLY A 340 18.38 -11.28 -6.89
C GLY A 340 17.89 -11.57 -8.32
N ILE A 341 18.77 -11.35 -9.31
CA ILE A 341 18.48 -11.64 -10.73
C ILE A 341 18.31 -13.15 -10.94
N LEU A 342 19.20 -13.98 -10.40
CA LEU A 342 19.11 -15.44 -10.53
C LEU A 342 17.81 -15.99 -9.92
N TYR A 343 17.42 -15.52 -8.73
CA TYR A 343 16.16 -15.92 -8.10
C TYR A 343 14.94 -15.47 -8.91
N PHE A 344 14.99 -14.28 -9.50
CA PHE A 344 13.92 -13.79 -10.37
C PHE A 344 13.78 -14.64 -11.63
N ILE A 345 14.90 -14.97 -12.29
CA ILE A 345 14.95 -15.87 -13.46
C ILE A 345 14.47 -17.28 -13.09
N TRP A 346 14.84 -17.78 -11.91
CA TRP A 346 14.35 -19.06 -11.40
C TRP A 346 12.82 -19.05 -11.24
N GLY A 347 12.25 -17.95 -10.74
CA GLY A 347 10.79 -17.75 -10.70
C GLY A 347 10.15 -17.83 -12.08
N MET A 348 10.76 -17.20 -13.10
CA MET A 348 10.33 -17.30 -14.50
C MET A 348 10.37 -18.74 -15.00
N PHE A 349 11.46 -19.46 -14.76
CA PHE A 349 11.60 -20.85 -15.17
C PHE A 349 10.54 -21.76 -14.55
N LEU A 350 10.25 -21.60 -13.25
CA LEU A 350 9.19 -22.36 -12.57
C LEU A 350 7.80 -22.06 -13.15
N GLU A 351 7.53 -20.80 -13.50
CA GLU A 351 6.27 -20.43 -14.15
C GLU A 351 6.15 -21.03 -15.56
N PHE A 352 7.24 -21.06 -16.34
CA PHE A 352 7.28 -21.75 -17.63
C PHE A 352 6.98 -23.26 -17.51
N LYS A 353 7.36 -23.89 -16.40
CA LYS A 353 7.00 -25.28 -16.07
C LYS A 353 5.56 -25.45 -15.53
N LYS A 354 4.72 -24.40 -15.62
CA LYS A 354 3.31 -24.35 -15.16
C LYS A 354 3.13 -24.45 -13.63
N LEU A 355 4.15 -24.13 -12.84
CA LEU A 355 4.14 -24.24 -11.37
C LEU A 355 3.77 -22.92 -10.69
N LYS A 356 2.64 -22.33 -11.10
CA LYS A 356 2.25 -20.94 -10.77
C LYS A 356 2.20 -20.62 -9.26
N LYS A 357 1.92 -21.61 -8.42
CA LYS A 357 1.81 -21.41 -6.97
C LYS A 357 3.18 -21.31 -6.30
N ILE A 358 4.15 -22.07 -6.78
CA ILE A 358 5.50 -22.13 -6.21
C ILE A 358 6.36 -20.99 -6.75
N SER A 359 6.18 -20.60 -8.02
CA SER A 359 6.95 -19.52 -8.66
C SER A 359 6.82 -18.17 -7.95
N GLN A 360 5.73 -17.92 -7.21
CA GLN A 360 5.48 -16.67 -6.50
C GLN A 360 6.59 -16.29 -5.52
N ALA A 361 7.09 -17.24 -4.72
CA ALA A 361 8.10 -16.93 -3.70
C ALA A 361 9.46 -16.50 -4.28
N PRO A 362 10.08 -17.23 -5.24
CA PRO A 362 11.33 -16.79 -5.85
C PRO A 362 11.20 -15.47 -6.60
N TYR A 363 10.04 -15.18 -7.22
CA TYR A 363 9.78 -13.84 -7.76
C TYR A 363 9.77 -12.76 -6.68
N ILE A 364 9.08 -12.98 -5.56
CA ILE A 364 9.04 -12.02 -4.44
C ILE A 364 10.45 -11.78 -3.93
N ILE A 365 11.20 -12.85 -3.66
CA ILE A 365 12.57 -12.76 -3.15
C ILE A 365 13.45 -12.03 -4.14
N GLY A 366 13.51 -12.49 -5.39
CA GLY A 366 14.35 -11.89 -6.43
C GLY A 366 14.03 -10.41 -6.65
N ALA A 367 12.74 -10.06 -6.78
CA ALA A 367 12.31 -8.68 -6.95
C ALA A 367 12.64 -7.81 -5.72
N ALA A 368 12.43 -8.32 -4.50
CA ALA A 368 12.78 -7.62 -3.27
C ALA A 368 14.31 -7.41 -3.16
N THR A 369 15.11 -8.40 -3.53
CA THR A 369 16.57 -8.30 -3.53
C THR A 369 17.08 -7.28 -4.53
N ILE A 370 16.55 -7.30 -5.77
CA ILE A 370 16.87 -6.29 -6.79
C ILE A 370 16.46 -4.90 -6.30
N PHE A 371 15.27 -4.78 -5.71
CA PHE A 371 14.78 -3.53 -5.14
C PHE A 371 15.70 -2.99 -4.04
N LEU A 372 16.05 -3.82 -3.05
CA LEU A 372 16.92 -3.43 -1.93
C LEU A 372 18.35 -3.10 -2.38
N PHE A 373 18.87 -3.81 -3.37
CA PHE A 373 20.16 -3.49 -3.99
C PHE A 373 20.14 -2.09 -4.62
N LEU A 374 19.14 -1.81 -5.44
CA LEU A 374 19.00 -0.51 -6.09
C LEU A 374 18.78 0.61 -5.06
N LEU A 375 17.99 0.34 -4.02
CA LEU A 375 17.80 1.23 -2.88
C LEU A 375 19.14 1.58 -2.21
N ARG A 376 20.01 0.59 -1.97
CA ARG A 376 21.33 0.79 -1.36
C ARG A 376 22.21 1.69 -2.24
N LEU A 377 22.30 1.40 -3.54
CA LEU A 377 23.08 2.21 -4.48
C LEU A 377 22.63 3.66 -4.53
N GLY A 378 21.33 3.89 -4.37
CA GLY A 378 20.74 5.23 -4.38
C GLY A 378 21.04 6.01 -3.11
N LEU A 379 20.92 5.38 -1.95
CA LEU A 379 21.16 6.03 -0.65
C LEU A 379 22.60 6.49 -0.48
N ASP A 380 23.58 5.70 -0.94
CA ASP A 380 25.00 6.08 -0.86
C ASP A 380 25.48 6.96 -2.02
N GLY A 381 24.69 7.04 -3.09
CA GLY A 381 25.16 7.62 -4.35
C GLY A 381 26.28 6.81 -5.02
N THR A 382 26.52 5.56 -4.62
CA THR A 382 27.63 4.73 -5.14
C THR A 382 27.61 4.60 -6.65
N LEU A 383 26.43 4.66 -7.27
CA LEU A 383 26.25 4.56 -8.72
C LEU A 383 27.04 5.63 -9.48
N LEU A 384 27.00 6.87 -9.02
CA LEU A 384 27.70 8.00 -9.64
C LEU A 384 29.01 8.36 -8.93
N LYS A 385 29.20 7.91 -7.69
CA LYS A 385 30.42 8.18 -6.91
C LYS A 385 31.68 7.69 -7.63
N THR A 386 31.61 6.54 -8.31
CA THR A 386 32.73 5.99 -9.09
C THR A 386 33.14 6.86 -10.28
N PHE A 387 32.28 7.77 -10.75
CA PHE A 387 32.53 8.64 -11.90
C PHE A 387 32.92 10.08 -11.52
N SER A 388 32.88 10.43 -10.23
CA SER A 388 33.18 11.79 -9.77
C SER A 388 34.52 11.86 -9.05
N THR A 389 35.38 12.78 -9.47
CA THR A 389 36.75 12.97 -8.93
C THR A 389 36.80 13.89 -7.70
N ASN A 390 35.72 14.60 -7.35
CA ASN A 390 35.69 15.60 -6.29
C ASN A 390 34.86 15.14 -5.08
N GLU A 391 35.51 14.70 -4.00
CA GLU A 391 34.85 14.01 -2.87
C GLU A 391 33.94 14.90 -1.98
N LEU A 392 34.16 16.21 -1.91
CA LEU A 392 33.60 17.04 -0.82
C LEU A 392 32.25 17.72 -1.13
N GLN A 393 32.09 18.34 -2.31
CA GLN A 393 30.85 19.05 -2.67
C GLN A 393 29.89 18.17 -3.50
N ALA A 394 30.38 17.03 -4.00
CA ALA A 394 29.64 16.17 -4.89
C ALA A 394 28.67 15.21 -4.17
N SER A 395 28.72 15.08 -2.83
CA SER A 395 27.94 14.04 -2.14
C SER A 395 26.42 14.18 -2.33
N ARG A 396 25.84 15.37 -2.16
CA ARG A 396 24.38 15.55 -2.28
C ARG A 396 23.88 15.40 -3.71
N GLU A 397 24.54 16.03 -4.67
CA GLU A 397 24.14 15.95 -6.08
C GLU A 397 24.30 14.54 -6.64
N ILE A 398 25.41 13.85 -6.31
CA ILE A 398 25.64 12.45 -6.68
C ILE A 398 24.54 11.56 -6.10
N ILE A 399 24.19 11.73 -4.81
CA ILE A 399 23.12 10.96 -4.17
C ILE A 399 21.78 11.25 -4.85
N GLY A 400 21.47 12.52 -5.09
CA GLY A 400 20.23 12.94 -5.76
C GLY A 400 20.11 12.31 -7.15
N TRP A 401 21.09 12.54 -8.03
CA TRP A 401 21.08 11.99 -9.39
C TRP A 401 21.13 10.46 -9.42
N SER A 402 21.85 9.81 -8.50
CA SER A 402 21.83 8.35 -8.39
C SER A 402 20.42 7.83 -8.11
N ASN A 403 19.72 8.45 -7.15
CA ASN A 403 18.33 8.11 -6.86
C ASN A 403 17.41 8.41 -8.07
N PHE A 404 17.62 9.51 -8.79
CA PHE A 404 16.85 9.80 -10.01
C PHE A 404 17.00 8.68 -11.04
N ILE A 405 18.24 8.27 -11.33
CA ILE A 405 18.55 7.19 -12.29
C ILE A 405 17.94 5.86 -11.82
N ILE A 406 18.06 5.52 -10.54
CA ILE A 406 17.47 4.31 -9.98
C ILE A 406 15.94 4.31 -10.11
N GLY A 407 15.29 5.45 -9.88
CA GLY A 407 13.85 5.60 -10.11
C GLY A 407 13.46 5.35 -11.57
N MET A 408 14.26 5.81 -12.52
CA MET A 408 14.08 5.52 -13.95
C MET A 408 14.30 4.03 -14.26
N VAL A 409 15.29 3.39 -13.64
CA VAL A 409 15.54 1.94 -13.76
C VAL A 409 14.34 1.14 -13.21
N TYR A 410 13.75 1.54 -12.08
CA TYR A 410 12.52 0.91 -11.59
C TYR A 410 11.38 1.01 -12.61
N LEU A 411 11.16 2.17 -13.22
CA LEU A 411 10.15 2.33 -14.26
C LEU A 411 10.44 1.49 -15.51
N LEU A 412 11.71 1.36 -15.90
CA LEU A 412 12.14 0.51 -16.99
C LEU A 412 11.84 -0.98 -16.70
N ILE A 413 12.19 -1.46 -15.49
CA ILE A 413 11.90 -2.83 -15.05
C ILE A 413 10.38 -3.06 -15.06
N ALA A 414 9.59 -2.12 -14.52
CA ALA A 414 8.13 -2.21 -14.56
C ALA A 414 7.59 -2.35 -15.99
N TYR A 415 8.10 -1.53 -16.92
CA TYR A 415 7.73 -1.58 -18.33
C TYR A 415 8.10 -2.90 -18.99
N ILE A 416 9.31 -3.41 -18.73
CA ILE A 416 9.76 -4.72 -19.25
C ILE A 416 8.84 -5.84 -18.74
N LEU A 417 8.54 -5.87 -17.43
CA LEU A 417 7.65 -6.87 -16.84
C LEU A 417 6.23 -6.80 -17.40
N GLU A 418 5.73 -5.61 -17.70
CA GLU A 418 4.42 -5.45 -18.36
C GLU A 418 4.44 -5.93 -19.81
N LYS A 419 5.54 -5.72 -20.55
CA LYS A 419 5.67 -6.20 -21.92
C LYS A 419 5.84 -7.72 -22.02
N ILE A 420 6.49 -8.33 -21.02
CA ILE A 420 6.64 -9.80 -20.90
C ILE A 420 5.28 -10.50 -20.71
N ARG A 421 4.22 -9.76 -20.32
CA ARG A 421 2.85 -10.31 -20.19
C ARG A 421 2.37 -11.06 -21.44
N HIS A 422 2.86 -10.70 -22.62
CA HIS A 422 2.50 -11.37 -23.87
C HIS A 422 2.99 -12.83 -23.97
N VAL A 423 3.89 -13.27 -23.09
CA VAL A 423 4.52 -14.61 -23.10
C VAL A 423 3.87 -15.57 -22.07
N GLU A 424 2.60 -15.35 -21.70
CA GLU A 424 1.84 -16.15 -20.72
C GLU A 424 2.39 -16.15 -19.26
N ILE A 425 3.42 -15.34 -18.96
CA ILE A 425 3.99 -15.20 -17.61
C ILE A 425 3.11 -14.26 -16.76
N THR A 426 2.01 -14.81 -16.24
CA THR A 426 1.02 -14.05 -15.48
C THR A 426 1.51 -13.55 -14.11
N THR A 427 2.42 -14.27 -13.46
CA THR A 427 2.81 -14.00 -12.07
C THR A 427 3.84 -12.89 -11.99
N ALA A 428 4.84 -12.87 -12.89
CA ALA A 428 5.83 -11.79 -12.99
C ALA A 428 5.19 -10.41 -13.12
N THR A 429 4.11 -10.30 -13.91
CA THR A 429 3.43 -9.02 -14.16
C THR A 429 2.83 -8.40 -12.91
N LYS A 430 2.48 -9.21 -11.89
CA LYS A 430 1.98 -8.70 -10.61
C LYS A 430 3.05 -7.90 -9.86
N PHE A 431 4.34 -8.22 -10.08
CA PHE A 431 5.46 -7.51 -9.46
C PHE A 431 5.78 -6.18 -10.14
N ALA A 432 5.36 -5.99 -11.40
CA ALA A 432 5.46 -4.69 -12.07
C ALA A 432 4.76 -3.58 -11.26
N PHE A 433 3.70 -3.93 -10.50
CA PHE A 433 3.03 -3.02 -9.58
C PHE A 433 3.97 -2.40 -8.54
N LEU A 434 4.88 -3.19 -7.94
CA LEU A 434 5.84 -2.68 -6.94
C LEU A 434 6.77 -1.64 -7.57
N PHE A 435 7.35 -1.95 -8.71
CA PHE A 435 8.26 -1.04 -9.41
C PHE A 435 7.55 0.22 -9.95
N ASN A 436 6.28 0.10 -10.35
CA ASN A 436 5.43 1.25 -10.70
C ASN A 436 5.05 2.14 -9.51
N ILE A 437 5.14 1.65 -8.28
CA ILE A 437 4.98 2.45 -7.05
C ILE A 437 6.30 3.15 -6.74
N PHE A 438 7.38 2.38 -6.66
CA PHE A 438 8.66 2.90 -6.21
C PHE A 438 9.34 3.80 -7.24
N GLY A 439 9.16 3.57 -8.54
CA GLY A 439 9.77 4.40 -9.58
C GLY A 439 9.39 5.89 -9.49
N PRO A 440 8.10 6.26 -9.56
CA PRO A 440 7.66 7.65 -9.41
C PRO A 440 8.06 8.24 -8.06
N LEU A 441 7.91 7.47 -6.98
CA LEU A 441 8.30 7.88 -5.63
C LEU A 441 9.79 8.23 -5.58
N TRP A 442 10.68 7.40 -6.13
CA TRP A 442 12.12 7.61 -6.11
C TRP A 442 12.54 8.84 -6.93
N ILE A 443 11.98 8.98 -8.13
CA ILE A 443 12.24 10.13 -9.02
C ILE A 443 11.84 11.42 -8.31
N LEU A 444 10.61 11.50 -7.80
CA LEU A 444 10.10 12.72 -7.18
C LEU A 444 10.80 13.03 -5.84
N THR A 445 11.11 12.01 -5.04
CA THR A 445 11.89 12.19 -3.79
C THR A 445 13.29 12.70 -4.07
N SER A 446 13.95 12.18 -5.10
CA SER A 446 15.27 12.63 -5.52
C SER A 446 15.25 14.12 -5.92
N LEU A 447 14.27 14.53 -6.71
CA LEU A 447 14.12 15.93 -7.12
C LEU A 447 13.83 16.86 -5.94
N LEU A 448 12.96 16.41 -5.03
CA LEU A 448 12.72 17.12 -3.78
C LEU A 448 14.02 17.26 -2.99
N TYR A 449 14.76 16.17 -2.79
CA TYR A 449 16.03 16.17 -2.07
C TYR A 449 17.08 17.10 -2.69
N LEU A 450 17.15 17.17 -4.03
CA LEU A 450 18.02 18.09 -4.77
C LEU A 450 17.59 19.56 -4.63
N GLY A 451 16.30 19.82 -4.42
CA GLY A 451 15.74 21.15 -4.19
C GLY A 451 15.86 21.65 -2.74
N LEU A 452 16.10 20.76 -1.76
CA LEU A 452 16.35 21.17 -0.37
C LEU A 452 17.66 21.99 -0.30
N ASP A 453 17.64 23.12 0.39
CA ASP A 453 18.70 24.16 0.57
C ASP A 453 18.52 25.46 -0.25
N GLY A 454 17.34 25.68 -0.84
CA GLY A 454 16.83 27.04 -1.13
C GLY A 454 17.58 27.86 -2.20
N ASN A 455 18.42 27.24 -3.04
CA ASN A 455 19.23 27.97 -4.01
C ASN A 455 19.23 27.38 -5.43
N LYS A 456 18.32 26.46 -5.75
CA LYS A 456 18.27 25.83 -7.07
C LYS A 456 16.84 25.81 -7.60
N ILE A 457 16.38 26.99 -8.02
CA ILE A 457 15.15 27.23 -8.80
C ILE A 457 14.97 26.17 -9.90
N PHE A 458 16.08 25.69 -10.47
CA PHE A 458 16.11 24.60 -11.44
C PHE A 458 15.46 23.29 -10.92
N TYR A 459 15.87 22.76 -9.76
CA TYR A 459 15.33 21.49 -9.25
C TYR A 459 13.92 21.63 -8.72
N GLU A 460 13.56 22.78 -8.16
CA GLU A 460 12.20 23.11 -7.76
C GLU A 460 11.25 23.13 -8.97
N SER A 461 11.65 23.79 -10.05
CA SER A 461 10.90 23.80 -11.32
C SER A 461 10.78 22.40 -11.91
N LEU A 462 11.85 21.60 -11.81
CA LEU A 462 11.87 20.23 -12.31
C LEU A 462 11.00 19.30 -11.46
N LEU A 463 10.93 19.50 -10.14
CA LEU A 463 10.00 18.79 -9.25
C LEU A 463 8.54 19.11 -9.60
N LEU A 464 8.21 20.39 -9.79
CA LEU A 464 6.87 20.81 -10.23
C LEU A 464 6.50 20.15 -11.56
N LEU A 465 7.36 20.27 -12.57
CA LEU A 465 7.11 19.73 -13.90
C LEU A 465 7.02 18.19 -13.88
N ALA A 466 7.88 17.51 -13.11
CA ALA A 466 7.82 16.06 -12.95
C ALA A 466 6.52 15.62 -12.25
N SER A 467 6.09 16.33 -11.20
CA SER A 467 4.85 16.01 -10.49
C SER A 467 3.63 16.12 -11.40
N LEU A 468 3.54 17.18 -12.21
CA LEU A 468 2.51 17.35 -13.24
C LEU A 468 2.61 16.27 -14.33
N ALA A 469 3.82 15.97 -14.81
CA ALA A 469 4.04 14.92 -15.80
C ALA A 469 3.55 13.56 -15.31
N PHE A 470 3.80 13.18 -14.05
CA PHE A 470 3.28 11.94 -13.47
C PHE A 470 1.75 11.92 -13.39
N ILE A 471 1.12 13.06 -13.05
CA ILE A 471 -0.34 13.19 -13.06
C ILE A 471 -0.88 13.00 -14.49
N PHE A 472 -0.32 13.66 -15.50
CA PHE A 472 -0.78 13.53 -16.89
C PHE A 472 -0.49 12.15 -17.48
N ILE A 473 0.68 11.57 -17.25
CA ILE A 473 1.04 10.21 -17.68
C ILE A 473 0.15 9.15 -17.04
N SER A 474 -0.41 9.43 -15.86
CA SER A 474 -1.32 8.50 -15.19
C SER A 474 -2.61 8.23 -15.98
N ILE A 475 -3.04 9.19 -16.82
CA ILE A 475 -4.26 9.10 -17.63
C ILE A 475 -4.14 8.02 -18.72
N PRO A 476 -3.19 8.12 -19.69
CA PRO A 476 -3.06 7.11 -20.74
C PRO A 476 -2.59 5.76 -20.19
N ARG A 477 -1.80 5.74 -19.10
CA ARG A 477 -1.33 4.47 -18.51
C ARG A 477 -2.32 3.82 -17.54
N SER A 478 -3.37 4.54 -17.12
CA SER A 478 -4.35 4.07 -16.12
C SER A 478 -3.71 3.50 -14.84
N LYS A 479 -2.58 4.08 -14.39
CA LYS A 479 -1.85 3.62 -13.18
C LYS A 479 -2.14 4.53 -11.99
N LYS A 480 -2.79 3.96 -10.97
CA LYS A 480 -3.16 4.67 -9.72
C LYS A 480 -1.93 5.24 -8.99
N SER A 481 -0.78 4.57 -9.04
CA SER A 481 0.44 5.00 -8.35
C SER A 481 1.02 6.30 -8.91
N PHE A 482 1.02 6.48 -10.22
CA PHE A 482 1.54 7.68 -10.90
C PHE A 482 0.75 8.91 -10.48
N LEU A 483 -0.58 8.79 -10.49
CA LEU A 483 -1.48 9.84 -10.03
C LEU A 483 -1.24 10.15 -8.56
N LEU A 484 -1.20 9.12 -7.70
CA LEU A 484 -1.04 9.30 -6.26
C LEU A 484 0.27 10.04 -5.94
N PHE A 485 1.41 9.56 -6.40
CA PHE A 485 2.70 10.18 -6.07
C PHE A 485 2.89 11.52 -6.76
N GLY A 486 2.49 11.67 -8.03
CA GLY A 486 2.53 12.98 -8.70
C GLY A 486 1.74 14.03 -7.91
N THR A 487 0.57 13.66 -7.40
CA THR A 487 -0.26 14.57 -6.62
C THR A 487 0.31 14.84 -5.22
N VAL A 488 0.78 13.82 -4.50
CA VAL A 488 1.43 13.99 -3.18
C VAL A 488 2.61 14.94 -3.29
N PHE A 489 3.48 14.77 -4.28
CA PHE A 489 4.64 15.64 -4.47
C PHE A 489 4.29 17.04 -4.99
N LEU A 490 3.26 17.18 -5.82
CA LEU A 490 2.73 18.49 -6.20
C LEU A 490 2.26 19.26 -4.97
N VAL A 491 1.52 18.59 -4.09
CA VAL A 491 1.07 19.16 -2.81
C VAL A 491 2.28 19.52 -1.94
N THR A 492 3.23 18.60 -1.75
CA THR A 492 4.48 18.88 -1.00
C THR A 492 5.24 20.07 -1.58
N TYR A 493 5.32 20.19 -2.90
CA TYR A 493 5.95 21.34 -3.57
C TYR A 493 5.22 22.65 -3.26
N ILE A 494 3.89 22.68 -3.39
CA ILE A 494 3.08 23.85 -3.03
C ILE A 494 3.31 24.24 -1.57
N PHE A 495 3.39 23.26 -0.67
CA PHE A 495 3.70 23.50 0.74
C PHE A 495 5.11 24.06 0.95
N MET A 496 6.12 23.53 0.24
CA MET A 496 7.51 23.95 0.37
C MET A 496 7.69 25.41 -0.06
N ILE A 497 7.20 25.75 -1.26
CA ILE A 497 7.15 27.13 -1.76
C ILE A 497 6.32 28.01 -0.81
N GLY A 498 5.16 27.51 -0.39
CA GLY A 498 4.31 28.20 0.57
C GLY A 498 5.03 28.59 1.87
N GLY A 499 5.76 27.65 2.47
CA GLY A 499 6.51 27.86 3.71
C GLY A 499 7.71 28.78 3.55
N GLU A 500 8.34 28.80 2.37
CA GLU A 500 9.48 29.67 2.08
C GLU A 500 9.06 31.12 1.83
N TYR A 501 8.07 31.33 0.95
CA TYR A 501 7.63 32.67 0.54
C TYR A 501 6.63 33.31 1.50
N PHE A 502 5.85 32.51 2.24
CA PHE A 502 4.81 32.99 3.17
C PHE A 502 5.14 32.67 4.63
N LYS A 503 6.42 32.51 4.98
CA LYS A 503 6.87 32.14 6.34
C LYS A 503 6.33 33.04 7.45
N ASN A 504 6.00 34.29 7.15
CA ASN A 504 5.49 35.26 8.13
C ASN A 504 3.97 35.41 8.10
N GLU A 505 3.29 34.78 7.14
CA GLU A 505 1.86 34.90 6.96
C GLU A 505 1.14 33.72 7.59
N VAL A 506 0.58 34.00 8.76
CA VAL A 506 -0.31 33.11 9.52
C VAL A 506 -1.44 32.50 8.67
N GLY A 507 -1.84 33.17 7.58
CA GLY A 507 -2.90 32.72 6.69
C GLY A 507 -2.60 31.45 5.89
N TRP A 508 -1.34 31.03 5.76
CA TRP A 508 -0.99 29.94 4.83
C TRP A 508 -1.54 28.56 5.22
N PRO A 509 -1.33 28.03 6.44
CA PRO A 509 -1.94 26.75 6.83
C PRO A 509 -3.46 26.76 6.81
N ILE A 510 -4.08 27.90 7.17
CA ILE A 510 -5.54 28.07 7.12
C ILE A 510 -6.01 27.97 5.66
N THR A 511 -5.32 28.64 4.74
CA THR A 511 -5.65 28.59 3.31
C THR A 511 -5.59 27.17 2.78
N LEU A 512 -4.62 26.37 3.23
CA LEU A 512 -4.49 24.95 2.85
C LEU A 512 -5.60 24.09 3.42
N PHE A 513 -6.01 24.33 4.68
CA PHE A 513 -7.19 23.69 5.25
C PHE A 513 -8.45 23.99 4.44
N VAL A 514 -8.67 25.27 4.13
CA VAL A 514 -9.82 25.72 3.33
C VAL A 514 -9.76 25.11 1.94
N ALA A 515 -8.60 25.13 1.27
CA ALA A 515 -8.41 24.53 -0.04
C ALA A 515 -8.66 23.01 -0.02
N GLY A 516 -8.18 22.30 1.00
CA GLY A 516 -8.40 20.87 1.18
C GLY A 516 -9.89 20.55 1.37
N LEU A 517 -10.59 21.28 2.25
CA LEU A 517 -12.03 21.13 2.47
C LEU A 517 -12.85 21.49 1.22
N LEU A 518 -12.49 22.55 0.50
CA LEU A 518 -13.11 22.93 -0.76
C LEU A 518 -12.91 21.85 -1.83
N SER A 519 -11.71 21.30 -1.94
CA SER A 519 -11.41 20.18 -2.85
C SER A 519 -12.26 18.94 -2.54
N MET A 520 -12.41 18.59 -1.27
CA MET A 520 -13.33 17.52 -0.84
C MET A 520 -14.78 17.84 -1.21
N GLY A 521 -15.23 19.08 -0.97
CA GLY A 521 -16.58 19.55 -1.31
C GLY A 521 -16.87 19.51 -2.81
N ILE A 522 -15.92 19.94 -3.64
CA ILE A 522 -15.99 19.86 -5.10
C ILE A 522 -16.03 18.39 -5.55
N GLY A 523 -15.22 17.53 -4.93
CA GLY A 523 -15.26 16.08 -5.17
C GLY A 523 -16.65 15.49 -4.95
N ILE A 524 -17.33 15.86 -3.86
CA ILE A 524 -18.72 15.47 -3.59
C ILE A 524 -19.67 16.02 -4.65
N ALA A 525 -19.54 17.32 -4.99
CA ALA A 525 -20.43 17.97 -5.95
C ALA A 525 -20.36 17.29 -7.32
N ILE A 526 -19.16 17.02 -7.83
CA ILE A 526 -18.93 16.30 -9.09
C ILE A 526 -19.54 14.90 -9.02
N GLU A 527 -19.39 14.20 -7.91
CA GLU A 527 -19.97 12.86 -7.72
C GLU A 527 -21.50 12.90 -7.74
N LYS A 528 -22.13 13.86 -7.07
CA LYS A 528 -23.60 14.04 -7.07
C LYS A 528 -24.12 14.39 -8.45
N VAL A 529 -23.43 15.28 -9.17
CA VAL A 529 -23.78 15.65 -10.55
C VAL A 529 -23.68 14.42 -11.46
N ARG A 530 -22.58 13.68 -11.38
CA ARG A 530 -22.37 12.44 -12.13
C ARG A 530 -23.51 11.45 -11.89
N GLN A 531 -23.86 11.18 -10.65
CA GLN A 531 -24.92 10.22 -10.31
C GLN A 531 -26.28 10.64 -10.88
N ARG A 532 -26.62 11.94 -10.85
CA ARG A 532 -27.86 12.46 -11.45
C ARG A 532 -27.93 12.22 -12.96
N TYR A 533 -26.87 12.58 -13.69
CA TYR A 533 -26.84 12.41 -15.15
C TYR A 533 -26.85 10.94 -15.59
N PHE A 534 -26.10 10.08 -14.91
CA PHE A 534 -26.08 8.65 -15.26
C PHE A 534 -27.39 7.94 -14.92
N ASN A 535 -28.04 8.28 -13.80
CA ASN A 535 -29.32 7.68 -13.44
C ASN A 535 -30.45 8.11 -14.40
N GLN A 536 -30.45 9.37 -14.85
CA GLN A 536 -31.43 9.86 -15.81
C GLN A 536 -31.31 9.15 -17.18
N LYS A 537 -30.08 8.94 -17.66
CA LYS A 537 -29.84 8.20 -18.90
C LYS A 537 -30.28 6.73 -18.82
N ILE A 538 -30.25 6.14 -17.62
CA ILE A 538 -30.72 4.77 -17.40
C ILE A 538 -32.25 4.73 -17.41
N SER A 539 -32.95 5.68 -16.79
CA SER A 539 -34.42 5.73 -16.85
C SER A 539 -34.93 5.96 -18.26
N GLU A 540 -34.32 6.87 -19.03
CA GLU A 540 -34.70 7.12 -20.43
C GLU A 540 -34.50 5.88 -21.34
N ASN A 541 -33.56 4.99 -21.01
CA ASN A 541 -33.34 3.73 -21.73
C ASN A 541 -34.23 2.57 -21.25
N ILE A 542 -34.94 2.71 -20.12
CA ILE A 542 -35.90 1.70 -19.63
C ILE A 542 -37.30 2.02 -20.16
N ASP A 543 -37.61 3.30 -20.38
CA ASP A 543 -38.91 3.75 -20.87
C ASP A 543 -39.04 3.72 -22.42
N ASN A 544 -37.93 3.52 -23.13
CA ASN A 544 -37.87 3.27 -24.58
C ASN A 544 -37.57 1.80 -24.86
#